data_AF-A0A821W998-F1
#
_entry.id   AF-A0A821W998-F1
#
_cell.length_a   1.000
_cell.length_b   1.000
_cell.length_c   1.000
_cell.angle_alpha   90.00
_cell.angle_beta   90.00
_cell.angle_gamma   90.00
#
_symmetry.space_group_name_H-M   'P 1'
#
loop_
_entity.id
_entity.type
_entity.pdbx_description
1 polymer ?
#
loop_
_entity_poly.entity_id
_entity_poly.type
_entity_poly.pdbx_seq_one_letter_code
_entity_poly.pdbx_strand_id
1 'polypeptide(L)'
;YRVIIKHRENGSKVLVKLIDCGDEIVVDTSELLQIDKKFCTIPAFVQTFYLHGYDESQNSVNITRNLKKLLLNQWVHIAQQGLILNGRYGVHVTLCDDRSVNKLLLLNNLRVH
;
A
#
# COMPACT_ATOMS: atom_id res chain seq x y z
N TYR A 1 -10.26 14.21 2.98
CA TYR A 1 -8.99 13.46 3.14
C TYR A 1 -7.83 14.43 3.19
N ARG A 2 -6.74 14.08 3.88
CA ARG A 2 -5.50 14.84 3.78
C ARG A 2 -4.71 14.33 2.59
N VAL A 3 -4.07 15.24 1.88
CA VAL A 3 -3.39 14.93 0.64
C VAL A 3 -2.04 15.62 0.54
N ILE A 4 -1.12 15.02 -0.22
CA ILE A 4 0.08 15.68 -0.70
C ILE A 4 0.03 15.75 -2.22
N ILE A 5 0.38 16.92 -2.77
CA ILE A 5 0.54 17.08 -4.22
C ILE A 5 1.83 16.39 -4.62
N LYS A 6 1.74 15.45 -5.56
CA LYS A 6 2.89 14.66 -6.03
C LYS A 6 3.53 15.33 -7.23
N HIS A 7 2.74 15.64 -8.25
CA HIS A 7 3.16 16.44 -9.39
C HIS A 7 1.94 17.04 -10.11
N ARG A 8 2.21 18.01 -11.00
CA ARG A 8 1.19 18.62 -11.85
C ARG A 8 1.08 17.84 -13.14
N GLU A 9 -0.13 17.40 -13.46
CA GLU A 9 -0.45 16.67 -14.70
C GLU A 9 -0.62 17.66 -15.86
N ASN A 10 -1.38 18.74 -15.63
CA ASN A 10 -1.59 19.81 -16.60
C ASN A 10 -1.99 21.13 -15.89
N GLY A 11 -2.46 22.13 -16.65
CA GLY A 11 -2.79 23.45 -16.12
C GLY A 11 -3.78 23.47 -14.95
N SER A 12 -4.78 22.58 -14.96
CA SER A 12 -5.84 22.55 -13.93
C SER A 12 -5.83 21.27 -13.08
N LYS A 13 -5.07 20.24 -13.45
CA LYS A 13 -5.07 18.93 -12.78
C LYS A 13 -3.74 18.60 -12.12
N VAL A 14 -3.84 17.95 -10.96
CA VAL A 14 -2.69 17.49 -10.19
C VAL A 14 -2.90 16.04 -9.73
N LEU A 15 -1.82 15.26 -9.70
CA LEU A 15 -1.81 13.97 -9.02
C LEU A 15 -1.58 14.22 -7.53
N VAL A 16 -2.50 13.72 -6.70
CA VAL A 16 -2.39 13.77 -5.24
C VAL A 16 -2.30 12.37 -4.66
N LYS A 17 -1.57 12.24 -3.54
CA LYS A 17 -1.59 11.03 -2.71
C LYS A 17 -2.43 11.29 -1.48
N LEU A 18 -3.44 10.46 -1.26
CA LEU A 18 -4.26 10.45 -0.05
C LEU A 18 -3.42 9.85 1.09
N ILE A 19 -2.88 10.67 2.00
CA ILE A 19 -1.87 10.21 2.98
C ILE A 19 -2.41 9.27 4.07
N ASP A 20 -3.74 9.17 4.16
CA ASP A 20 -4.44 8.39 5.18
C ASP A 20 -4.98 7.04 4.66
N CYS A 21 -5.06 6.83 3.33
CA CYS A 21 -5.41 5.52 2.74
C CYS A 21 -4.41 5.00 1.71
N GLY A 22 -3.58 5.87 1.13
CA GLY A 22 -2.41 5.50 0.33
C GLY A 22 -2.62 5.57 -1.17
N ASP A 23 -3.88 5.69 -1.62
CA ASP A 23 -4.22 5.81 -3.03
C ASP A 23 -3.72 7.12 -3.63
N GLU A 24 -3.48 7.07 -4.94
CA GLU A 24 -3.14 8.24 -5.75
C GLU A 24 -4.28 8.49 -6.73
N ILE A 25 -4.72 9.75 -6.80
CA ILE A 25 -5.84 10.17 -7.65
C ILE A 25 -5.51 11.49 -8.33
N VAL A 26 -6.01 11.66 -9.56
CA VAL A 26 -5.92 12.92 -10.29
C VAL A 26 -7.17 13.73 -9.98
N VAL A 27 -6.98 14.96 -9.53
CA VAL A 27 -8.06 15.89 -9.15
C VAL A 27 -7.86 17.24 -9.82
N ASP A 28 -8.94 18.00 -9.97
CA ASP A 28 -8.83 19.39 -10.38
C ASP A 28 -8.34 20.25 -9.21
N THR A 29 -7.50 21.25 -9.48
CA THR A 29 -7.01 22.18 -8.46
C THR A 29 -8.12 22.94 -7.73
N SER A 30 -9.28 23.12 -8.37
CA SER A 30 -10.47 23.70 -7.75
C SER A 30 -11.10 22.81 -6.66
N GLU A 31 -10.81 21.51 -6.65
CA GLU A 31 -11.26 20.56 -5.63
C GLU A 31 -10.35 20.55 -4.39
N LEU A 32 -9.22 21.27 -4.43
CA LEU A 32 -8.25 21.33 -3.35
C LEU A 32 -8.48 22.52 -2.43
N LEU A 33 -8.38 22.24 -1.13
CA LEU A 33 -8.41 23.25 -0.07
C LEU A 33 -7.10 23.23 0.71
N GLN A 34 -6.67 24.40 1.18
CA GLN A 34 -5.53 24.49 2.07
C GLN A 34 -5.84 23.79 3.40
N ILE A 35 -4.92 22.93 3.83
CA ILE A 35 -5.06 22.21 5.11
C ILE A 35 -4.76 23.14 6.28
N ASP A 36 -5.66 23.15 7.29
CA ASP A 36 -5.38 23.81 8.56
C ASP A 36 -4.23 23.12 9.30
N LYS A 37 -3.34 23.91 9.91
CA LYS A 37 -2.18 23.39 10.66
C LYS A 37 -2.55 22.39 11.76
N LYS A 38 -3.73 22.53 12.37
CA LYS A 38 -4.22 21.59 13.40
C LYS A 38 -4.41 20.16 12.89
N PHE A 39 -4.64 19.98 11.59
CA PHE A 39 -4.77 18.65 10.99
C PHE A 39 -3.42 18.06 10.55
N CYS A 40 -2.35 18.87 10.56
CA CYS A 40 -0.99 18.42 10.28
C CYS A 40 -0.30 17.78 11.49
N THR A 41 -0.84 17.95 12.70
CA THR A 41 -0.30 17.34 13.93
C THR A 41 -0.62 15.85 14.05
N ILE A 42 -1.65 15.39 13.33
CA ILE A 42 -2.03 13.99 13.27
C ILE A 42 -1.02 13.26 12.35
N PRO A 43 -0.37 12.17 12.76
CA PRO A 43 0.49 11.40 11.86
C PRO A 43 -0.28 10.88 10.64
N ALA A 44 0.39 10.67 9.51
CA ALA A 44 -0.21 9.96 8.38
C ALA A 44 -0.53 8.53 8.79
N PHE A 45 -1.72 8.03 8.46
CA PHE A 45 -2.13 6.67 8.86
C PHE A 45 -1.61 5.56 7.94
N VAL A 46 -1.11 5.90 6.75
CA VAL A 46 -0.59 4.92 5.80
C VAL A 46 0.88 4.70 6.00
N GLN A 47 1.24 3.42 6.18
CA GLN A 47 2.61 2.97 6.16
C GLN A 47 2.86 2.11 4.92
N THR A 48 3.79 2.53 4.06
CA THR A 48 4.19 1.73 2.91
C THR A 48 5.10 0.59 3.35
N PHE A 49 4.85 -0.61 2.82
CA PHE A 49 5.61 -1.83 3.10
C PHE A 49 5.82 -2.65 1.82
N TYR A 50 6.68 -3.66 1.90
CA TYR A 50 6.80 -4.71 0.90
C TYR A 50 6.73 -6.09 1.57
N LEU A 51 6.24 -7.08 0.85
CA LEU A 51 6.11 -8.43 1.40
C LEU A 51 7.49 -9.12 1.40
N HIS A 52 7.95 -9.55 2.58
CA HIS A 52 9.26 -10.20 2.69
C HIS A 52 9.28 -11.54 1.93
N GLY A 53 10.38 -11.83 1.23
CA GLY A 53 10.54 -13.03 0.41
C GLY A 53 9.92 -12.95 -0.99
N TYR A 54 9.45 -11.77 -1.40
CA TYR A 54 8.96 -11.50 -2.75
C TYR A 54 9.87 -10.55 -3.49
N ASP A 55 10.18 -10.92 -4.74
CA ASP A 55 10.82 -10.03 -5.69
C ASP A 55 9.74 -9.42 -6.61
N GLU A 56 9.72 -8.09 -6.69
CA GLU A 56 8.83 -7.33 -7.58
C GLU A 56 9.03 -7.68 -9.06
N SER A 57 10.20 -8.24 -9.42
CA SER A 57 10.52 -8.68 -10.78
C SER A 57 9.75 -9.93 -11.24
N GLN A 58 9.20 -10.72 -10.30
CA GLN A 58 8.53 -11.99 -10.63
C GLN A 58 7.00 -11.86 -10.65
N ASN A 59 6.41 -12.04 -11.83
CA ASN A 59 4.99 -12.28 -12.11
C ASN A 59 3.99 -11.55 -11.18
N SER A 60 4.15 -10.22 -11.11
CA SER A 60 3.53 -9.34 -10.12
C SER A 60 2.00 -9.31 -10.16
N VAL A 61 1.38 -9.56 -11.33
CA VAL A 61 -0.07 -9.43 -11.52
C VAL A 61 -0.86 -10.51 -10.76
N ASN A 62 -0.45 -11.78 -10.88
CA ASN A 62 -1.13 -12.88 -10.19
C ASN A 62 -0.95 -12.80 -8.67
N ILE A 63 0.26 -12.45 -8.22
CA ILE A 63 0.57 -12.24 -6.80
C ILE A 63 -0.29 -11.11 -6.24
N THR A 64 -0.34 -9.98 -6.93
CA THR A 64 -1.15 -8.82 -6.50
C THR A 64 -2.62 -9.19 -6.40
N ARG A 65 -3.17 -9.90 -7.38
CA ARG A 65 -4.57 -10.36 -7.37
C ARG A 65 -4.85 -11.31 -6.19
N ASN A 66 -3.98 -12.29 -5.96
CA ASN A 66 -4.14 -13.25 -4.87
C ASN A 66 -3.97 -12.59 -3.50
N LEU A 67 -3.03 -11.64 -3.37
CA LEU A 67 -2.85 -10.86 -2.14
C LEU A 67 -4.12 -10.05 -1.84
N LYS A 68 -4.67 -9.35 -2.84
CA LYS A 68 -5.94 -8.63 -2.69
C LYS A 68 -7.06 -9.55 -2.21
N LYS A 69 -7.20 -10.74 -2.82
CA LYS A 69 -8.22 -11.73 -2.40
C LYS A 69 -8.04 -12.21 -0.96
N LEU A 70 -6.80 -12.44 -0.53
CA LEU A 70 -6.49 -12.92 0.82
C LEU A 70 -6.71 -11.84 1.88
N LEU A 71 -6.47 -10.58 1.56
CA LEU A 71 -6.51 -9.48 2.53
C LEU A 71 -7.85 -8.73 2.56
N LEU A 72 -8.68 -8.84 1.52
CA LEU A 72 -9.90 -8.06 1.42
C LEU A 72 -10.83 -8.33 2.60
N ASN A 73 -11.16 -7.27 3.34
CA ASN A 73 -11.99 -7.30 4.55
C ASN A 73 -11.48 -8.26 5.64
N GLN A 74 -10.17 -8.53 5.67
CA GLN A 74 -9.53 -9.36 6.70
C GLN A 74 -8.76 -8.49 7.68
N TRP A 75 -8.86 -8.86 8.96
CA TRP A 75 -7.89 -8.44 9.96
C TRP A 75 -6.63 -9.29 9.81
N VAL A 76 -5.46 -8.66 9.91
CA VAL A 76 -4.18 -9.34 9.77
C VAL A 76 -3.18 -8.86 10.82
N HIS A 77 -2.29 -9.75 11.21
CA HIS A 77 -1.10 -9.42 11.96
C HIS A 77 0.04 -9.14 10.99
N ILE A 78 0.70 -8.00 11.17
CA ILE A 78 1.86 -7.58 10.37
C ILE A 78 3.08 -7.55 11.29
N ALA A 79 4.07 -8.36 10.98
CA ALA A 79 5.36 -8.36 11.65
C ALA A 79 6.43 -7.77 10.73
N GLN A 80 7.09 -6.69 11.17
CA GLN A 80 8.21 -6.12 10.44
C GLN A 80 9.40 -7.10 10.43
N GLN A 81 9.97 -7.33 9.26
CA GLN A 81 11.13 -8.18 9.04
C GLN A 81 12.10 -7.56 8.04
N GLY A 82 13.40 -7.64 8.34
CA GLY A 82 14.46 -7.19 7.44
C GLY A 82 14.75 -5.70 7.51
N LEU A 83 15.55 -5.24 6.54
CA LEU A 83 16.00 -3.85 6.43
C LEU A 83 14.91 -2.95 5.84
N ILE A 84 14.96 -1.67 6.19
CA ILE A 84 14.15 -0.65 5.53
C ILE A 84 14.76 -0.37 4.16
N LEU A 85 13.99 -0.56 3.09
CA LEU A 85 14.41 -0.33 1.71
C LEU A 85 13.60 0.81 1.11
N ASN A 86 14.26 1.91 0.74
CA ASN A 86 13.61 3.11 0.16
C ASN A 86 12.44 3.62 1.01
N GLY A 87 12.59 3.63 2.34
CA GLY A 87 11.54 4.05 3.28
C GLY A 87 10.37 3.05 3.41
N ARG A 88 10.47 1.85 2.83
CA ARG A 88 9.49 0.77 2.94
C ARG A 88 9.98 -0.30 3.90
N TYR A 89 9.07 -0.83 4.70
CA TYR A 89 9.35 -1.91 5.64
C TYR A 89 9.10 -3.27 4.99
N GLY A 90 10.03 -4.22 5.13
CA GLY A 90 9.74 -5.61 4.82
C GLY A 90 8.80 -6.18 5.87
N VAL A 91 7.77 -6.92 5.45
CA VAL A 91 6.80 -7.48 6.39
C VAL A 91 6.47 -8.94 6.11
N HIS A 92 6.20 -9.67 7.18
CA HIS A 92 5.47 -10.92 7.14
C HIS A 92 4.02 -10.66 7.56
N VAL A 93 3.07 -11.16 6.78
CA VAL A 93 1.64 -10.98 7.04
C VAL A 93 1.00 -12.32 7.41
N THR A 94 0.27 -12.33 8.51
CA THR A 94 -0.43 -13.50 9.05
C THR A 94 -1.92 -13.18 9.18
N LEU A 95 -2.79 -14.08 8.71
CA LEU A 95 -4.24 -13.96 8.91
C LEU A 95 -4.60 -14.25 10.38
N CYS A 96 -5.83 -13.93 10.80
CA CYS A 96 -6.30 -14.21 12.17
C CYS A 96 -6.34 -15.71 12.54
N ASP A 97 -6.27 -16.61 11.56
CA ASP A 97 -6.21 -18.07 11.76
C ASP A 97 -4.77 -18.61 11.67
N ASP A 98 -3.78 -17.76 11.94
CA ASP A 98 -2.34 -18.04 11.97
C ASP A 98 -1.72 -18.49 10.63
N ARG A 99 -2.48 -18.44 9.53
CA ARG A 99 -1.92 -18.74 8.20
C ARG A 99 -1.06 -17.60 7.69
N SER A 100 0.16 -17.95 7.25
CA SER A 100 1.08 -17.02 6.59
C SER A 100 0.60 -16.68 5.17
N VAL A 101 0.31 -15.41 4.92
CA VAL A 101 -0.04 -14.90 3.59
C VAL A 101 1.15 -15.09 2.63
N ASN A 102 2.38 -14.85 3.10
CA ASN A 102 3.60 -15.07 2.34
C ASN A 102 3.69 -16.54 1.84
N LYS A 103 3.40 -17.54 2.69
CA LYS A 103 3.41 -18.95 2.25
C LYS A 103 2.26 -19.26 1.28
N LEU A 104 1.05 -18.77 1.56
CA LEU A 104 -0.13 -19.00 0.71
C LEU A 104 0.05 -18.45 -0.71
N LEU A 105 0.73 -17.32 -0.85
CA LEU A 105 1.00 -16.71 -2.14
C LEU A 105 2.03 -17.51 -2.96
N LEU A 106 3.07 -18.09 -2.33
CA LEU A 106 4.01 -19.00 -3.01
C LEU A 106 3.30 -20.27 -3.51
N LEU A 107 2.47 -20.89 -2.67
CA LEU A 107 1.77 -22.14 -3.01
C LEU A 107 0.78 -21.95 -4.17
N ASN A 108 0.09 -20.81 -4.23
CA ASN A 108 -0.86 -20.51 -5.30
C ASN A 108 -0.17 -20.18 -6.64
N ASN A 109 1.08 -19.70 -6.61
CA ASN A 109 1.86 -19.48 -7.83
C ASN A 109 2.43 -20.78 -8.43
N LEU A 110 2.65 -21.81 -7.61
CA LEU A 110 3.14 -23.12 -8.07
C LEU A 110 2.05 -23.99 -8.71
N ARG A 111 0.76 -23.62 -8.56
CA ARG A 111 -0.39 -24.35 -9.13
C ARG A 111 -0.79 -23.88 -10.54
N VAL A 112 0.03 -23.06 -11.20
CA VAL A 112 -0.17 -22.67 -12.60
C VAL A 112 0.63 -23.64 -13.49
N HIS A 113 0.20 -24.89 -13.55
CA HIS A 113 0.64 -25.88 -14.54
C HIS A 113 -0.55 -26.72 -14.97
#